data_AF-A0A3D2B193-F1
#
_entry.id   AF-A0A3D2B193-F1
#
_cell.length_a   1.000
_cell.length_b   1.000
_cell.length_c   1.000
_cell.angle_alpha   90.00
_cell.angle_beta   90.00
_cell.angle_gamma   90.00
#
_symmetry.space_group_name_H-M   'P 1'
#
loop_
_entity.id
_entity.type
_entity.pdbx_description
1 polymer ?
#
loop_
_entity_poly.entity_id
_entity_poly.type
_entity_poly.pdbx_seq_one_letter_code
_entity_poly.pdbx_strand_id
1 'polypeptide(L)'
;MKRWSHLLVLIPFLMIPTITPAQESVTPTPESVIGWAPCADYKLATYEQIAEYFRVLDKATDRMQLVDIGETAEGRTQLMAIISSESNMQNL
;
A
#
# COMPACT_ATOMS: atom_id res chain seq x y z
N MET A 1 -42.15 46.11 29.07
CA MET A 1 -41.51 44.80 29.28
C MET A 1 -41.34 44.13 27.93
N LYS A 2 -40.11 44.08 27.43
CA LYS A 2 -39.73 43.74 26.05
C LYS A 2 -39.98 42.24 25.79
N ARG A 3 -40.91 41.92 24.89
CA ARG A 3 -41.19 40.55 24.42
C ARG A 3 -40.11 40.17 23.40
N TRP A 4 -39.19 39.28 23.77
CA TRP A 4 -38.16 38.76 22.87
C TRP A 4 -38.70 37.51 22.16
N SER A 5 -39.24 37.69 20.95
CA SER A 5 -39.45 36.59 20.00
C SER A 5 -38.12 36.33 19.30
N HIS A 6 -37.43 35.25 19.66
CA HIS A 6 -36.37 34.69 18.84
C HIS A 6 -36.93 33.48 18.10
N LEU A 7 -37.27 33.75 16.84
CA LEU A 7 -37.57 32.77 15.81
C LEU A 7 -36.38 31.80 15.69
N LEU A 8 -36.52 30.56 16.13
CA LEU A 8 -35.55 29.50 15.90
C LEU A 8 -35.68 29.04 14.44
N VAL A 9 -34.86 29.63 13.55
CA VAL A 9 -34.72 29.22 12.16
C VAL A 9 -33.93 27.92 12.12
N LEU A 10 -34.61 26.82 11.80
CA LEU A 10 -34.00 25.52 11.52
C LEU A 10 -33.34 25.58 10.13
N ILE A 11 -32.00 25.65 10.10
CA ILE A 11 -31.21 25.55 8.86
C ILE A 11 -31.08 24.06 8.51
N PRO A 12 -31.48 23.61 7.32
CA PRO A 12 -31.25 22.22 6.92
C PRO A 12 -29.75 22.04 6.62
N PHE A 13 -29.12 21.11 7.34
CA PHE A 13 -27.74 20.69 7.09
C PHE A 13 -27.73 19.85 5.81
N LEU A 14 -27.38 20.48 4.68
CA LEU A 14 -27.23 19.82 3.39
C LEU A 14 -25.95 18.97 3.43
N MET A 15 -26.09 17.66 3.64
CA MET A 15 -25.00 16.69 3.48
C MET A 15 -24.63 16.60 2.01
N ILE A 16 -23.49 17.18 1.63
CA ILE A 16 -22.86 16.96 0.34
C ILE A 16 -22.11 15.63 0.44
N PRO A 17 -22.40 14.63 -0.42
CA PRO A 17 -21.62 13.40 -0.42
C PRO A 17 -20.19 13.76 -0.88
N THR A 18 -19.23 13.64 0.02
CA THR A 18 -17.81 13.70 -0.34
C THR A 18 -17.48 12.45 -1.13
N ILE A 19 -17.37 12.57 -2.45
CA ILE A 19 -16.79 11.53 -3.29
C ILE A 19 -15.30 11.52 -2.98
N THR A 20 -14.87 10.66 -2.07
CA THR A 20 -13.46 10.40 -1.84
C THR A 20 -12.92 9.74 -3.11
N PRO A 21 -11.93 10.35 -3.81
CA PRO A 21 -11.28 9.65 -4.90
C PRO A 21 -10.66 8.37 -4.33
N ALA A 22 -10.90 7.23 -4.99
CA ALA A 22 -10.16 6.02 -4.71
C ALA A 22 -8.70 6.32 -5.00
N GLN A 23 -7.91 6.52 -3.95
CA GLN A 23 -6.48 6.70 -4.08
C GLN A 23 -5.91 5.33 -4.42
N GLU A 24 -5.75 5.05 -5.71
CA GLU A 24 -4.93 3.91 -6.15
C GLU A 24 -3.54 4.13 -5.56
N SER A 25 -3.19 3.36 -4.53
CA SER A 25 -1.83 3.31 -4.02
C SER A 25 -0.93 2.95 -5.19
N VAL A 26 -0.05 3.88 -5.59
CA VAL A 26 0.87 3.67 -6.71
C VAL A 26 1.73 2.47 -6.35
N THR A 27 1.42 1.33 -6.98
CA THR A 27 2.14 0.09 -6.73
C THR A 27 3.53 0.25 -7.34
N PRO A 28 4.61 0.12 -6.55
CA PRO A 28 5.96 0.32 -7.06
C PRO A 28 6.23 -0.69 -8.18
N THR A 29 6.72 -0.20 -9.31
CA THR A 29 7.21 -1.07 -10.38
C THR A 29 8.62 -1.55 -10.03
N PRO A 30 9.05 -2.74 -10.50
CA PRO A 30 10.44 -3.15 -10.35
C PRO A 30 11.42 -2.10 -10.88
N GLU A 31 11.10 -1.47 -12.02
CA GLU A 31 11.93 -0.42 -12.62
C GLU A 31 12.06 0.83 -11.72
N SER A 32 10.99 1.22 -11.02
CA SER A 32 11.03 2.37 -10.12
C SER A 32 11.96 2.19 -8.91
N VAL A 33 12.22 0.94 -8.50
CA VAL A 33 13.09 0.62 -7.36
C VAL A 33 14.48 0.18 -7.82
N ILE A 34 14.56 -0.68 -8.83
CA ILE A 34 15.80 -1.28 -9.33
C ILE A 34 16.54 -0.32 -10.27
N GLY A 35 15.82 0.56 -10.98
CA GLY A 35 16.36 1.57 -11.89
C GLY A 35 16.44 1.14 -13.36
N TRP A 36 15.92 -0.03 -13.71
CA TRP A 36 15.77 -0.51 -15.10
C TRP A 36 14.65 -1.53 -15.21
N ALA A 37 14.08 -1.67 -16.42
CA ALA A 37 13.05 -2.65 -16.70
C ALA A 37 13.54 -4.10 -16.49
N PRO A 38 12.70 -5.01 -15.96
CA PRO A 38 12.98 -6.45 -15.97
C PRO A 38 13.35 -6.94 -17.37
N CYS A 39 14.29 -7.89 -17.45
CA CYS A 39 14.80 -8.44 -18.70
C CYS A 39 15.52 -7.44 -19.62
N ALA A 40 15.92 -6.26 -19.13
CA ALA A 40 16.77 -5.35 -19.90
C ALA A 40 18.13 -5.99 -20.24
N ASP A 41 18.65 -5.68 -21.42
CA ASP A 41 19.90 -6.23 -21.93
C ASP A 41 21.08 -5.97 -20.99
N TYR A 42 21.85 -7.02 -20.71
CA TYR A 42 23.02 -6.99 -19.80
C TYR A 42 22.70 -6.46 -18.40
N LYS A 43 21.46 -6.63 -17.91
CA LYS A 43 21.05 -6.24 -16.56
C LYS A 43 20.55 -7.44 -15.76
N LEU A 44 21.25 -7.76 -14.67
CA LEU A 44 20.82 -8.73 -13.68
C LEU A 44 20.75 -8.06 -12.31
N ALA A 45 19.59 -8.10 -11.66
CA ALA A 45 19.41 -7.52 -10.33
C ALA A 45 20.10 -8.40 -9.28
N THR A 46 20.73 -7.78 -8.28
CA THR A 46 21.27 -8.51 -7.13
C THR A 46 20.15 -8.95 -6.20
N TYR A 47 20.45 -9.88 -5.30
CA TYR A 47 19.52 -10.27 -4.26
C TYR A 47 19.06 -9.05 -3.44
N GLU A 48 19.96 -8.14 -3.07
CA GLU A 48 19.63 -6.95 -2.26
C GLU A 48 18.63 -6.06 -2.98
N GLN A 49 18.78 -5.89 -4.29
CA GLN A 49 17.85 -5.09 -5.10
C GLN A 49 16.48 -5.73 -5.19
N ILE A 50 16.43 -7.06 -5.39
CA ILE A 50 15.17 -7.81 -5.42
C ILE A 50 14.49 -7.77 -4.04
N ALA A 51 15.25 -8.00 -2.97
CA ALA A 51 14.76 -7.94 -1.60
C ALA A 51 14.21 -6.55 -1.26
N GLU A 52 14.89 -5.48 -1.69
CA GLU A 52 14.42 -4.12 -1.46
C GLU A 52 13.13 -3.82 -2.23
N TYR A 53 13.02 -4.25 -3.48
CA TYR A 53 11.77 -4.15 -4.23
C TYR A 53 10.60 -4.78 -3.48
N PHE A 54 10.76 -6.00 -2.96
CA PHE A 54 9.70 -6.65 -2.20
C PHE A 54 9.40 -5.95 -0.87
N ARG A 55 10.40 -5.38 -0.18
CA ARG A 55 10.15 -4.57 1.05
C ARG A 55 9.38 -3.29 0.77
N VAL A 56 9.66 -2.63 -0.35
CA VAL A 56 8.92 -1.43 -0.76
C VAL A 56 7.50 -1.81 -1.18
N LEU A 57 7.34 -2.92 -1.91
CA LEU A 57 6.03 -3.42 -2.32
C LEU A 57 5.17 -3.83 -1.10
N ASP A 58 5.75 -4.49 -0.11
CA ASP A 58 5.07 -4.93 1.13
C ASP A 58 4.41 -3.76 1.87
N LYS A 59 5.08 -2.61 1.90
CA LYS A 59 4.57 -1.37 2.52
C LYS A 59 3.50 -0.67 1.69
N ALA A 60 3.37 -1.03 0.41
CA ALA A 60 2.54 -0.31 -0.55
C ALA A 60 1.20 -0.99 -0.87
N THR A 61 0.95 -2.22 -0.37
CA THR A 61 -0.28 -2.96 -0.66
C THR A 61 -0.74 -3.83 0.51
N ASP A 62 -2.05 -3.92 0.70
CA ASP A 62 -2.70 -4.84 1.65
C ASP A 62 -2.86 -6.27 1.08
N ARG A 63 -2.29 -6.54 -0.10
CA ARG A 63 -2.41 -7.81 -0.85
C ARG A 63 -1.17 -8.70 -0.78
N MET A 64 -0.15 -8.25 -0.06
CA MET A 64 1.08 -8.98 0.11
C MET A 64 1.58 -8.88 1.55
N GLN A 65 2.24 -9.93 2.01
CA GLN A 65 3.06 -9.91 3.21
C GLN A 65 4.43 -10.51 2.90
N LEU A 66 5.50 -9.82 3.29
CA LEU A 66 6.87 -10.30 3.20
C LEU A 66 7.30 -10.86 4.56
N VAL A 67 7.66 -12.15 4.60
CA VAL A 67 8.10 -12.83 5.83
C VAL A 67 9.54 -13.33 5.71
N ASP A 68 10.26 -13.25 6.82
CA ASP A 68 11.56 -13.89 7.01
C ASP A 68 11.34 -15.36 7.39
N ILE A 69 11.93 -16.28 6.63
CA ILE A 69 11.82 -17.73 6.86
C ILE A 69 13.13 -18.37 7.33
N GLY A 70 14.10 -17.56 7.76
CA GLY A 70 15.40 -17.98 8.26
C GLY A 70 16.56 -17.56 7.36
N GLU A 71 17.71 -18.19 7.54
CA GLU A 71 18.92 -17.90 6.77
C GLU A 71 19.19 -18.96 5.70
N THR A 72 19.70 -18.53 4.54
CA THR A 72 20.21 -19.42 3.50
C THR A 72 21.54 -20.06 3.93
N ALA A 73 22.02 -21.04 3.16
CA ALA A 73 23.34 -21.64 3.38
C ALA A 73 24.51 -20.64 3.30
N GLU A 74 24.31 -19.47 2.68
CA GLU A 74 25.30 -18.40 2.59
C GLU A 74 25.14 -17.34 3.70
N GLY A 75 24.26 -17.57 4.68
CA GLY A 75 24.01 -16.65 5.80
C GLY A 75 23.23 -15.39 5.41
N ARG A 76 22.44 -15.46 4.34
CA ARG A 76 21.57 -14.35 3.90
C ARG A 76 20.15 -14.61 4.39
N THR A 77 19.42 -13.58 4.81
CA THR A 77 17.99 -13.73 5.08
C THR A 77 17.27 -14.35 3.89
N GLN A 78 16.41 -15.33 4.11
CA GLN A 78 15.56 -15.90 3.09
C GLN A 78 14.18 -15.29 3.23
N LEU A 79 13.75 -14.54 2.22
CA LEU A 79 12.47 -13.86 2.22
C LEU A 79 11.44 -14.67 1.43
N MET A 80 10.20 -14.71 1.94
CA MET A 80 9.03 -15.26 1.25
C MET A 80 7.96 -14.19 1.11
N ALA A 81 7.51 -13.95 -0.12
CA ALA A 81 6.36 -13.09 -0.40
C ALA A 81 5.09 -13.94 -0.48
N ILE A 82 4.13 -13.67 0.40
CA ILE A 82 2.80 -14.26 0.38
C ILE A 82 1.88 -13.26 -0.33
N ILE A 83 1.29 -13.64 -1.46
CA ILE A 83 0.45 -12.75 -2.27
C ILE A 83 -0.94 -13.37 -2.41
N SER A 84 -1.98 -12.61 -2.07
CA SER A 84 -3.36 -13.07 -2.15
C SER A 84 -4.37 -11.93 -2.39
N SER A 85 -5.66 -12.22 -2.28
CA SER A 85 -6.69 -11.18 -2.16
C SER A 85 -6.63 -10.54 -0.77
N GLU A 86 -7.05 -9.28 -0.65
CA GLU A 86 -7.13 -8.58 0.65
C GLU A 86 -7.96 -9.39 1.67
N SER A 87 -9.06 -10.00 1.21
CA SER A 87 -9.90 -10.87 2.03
C SER A 87 -9.15 -12.06 2.62
N ASN A 88 -8.21 -12.64 1.88
CA ASN A 88 -7.41 -13.76 2.37
C ASN A 88 -6.29 -13.26 3.29
N MET A 89 -5.67 -12.13 2.95
CA MET A 89 -4.60 -11.53 3.76
C MET A 89 -5.07 -11.15 5.17
N GLN A 90 -6.32 -10.69 5.31
CA GLN A 90 -6.92 -10.38 6.62
C GLN A 90 -7.12 -11.61 7.53
N ASN A 91 -6.94 -12.83 7.01
CA ASN A 91 -7.11 -14.09 7.75
C ASN A 91 -5.79 -14.87 7.95
N LEU A 92 -4.65 -14.28 7.58
CA LEU A 92 -3.30 -14.83 7.85
C LEU A 92 -2.82 -14.42 9.25
#